data_AF-A0A0R2W8Q4-F1
#
_entry.id   AF-A0A0R2W8Q4-F1
#
_cell.length_a   1.000
_cell.length_b   1.000
_cell.length_c   1.000
_cell.angle_alpha   90.00
_cell.angle_beta   90.00
_cell.angle_gamma   90.00
#
_symmetry.space_group_name_H-M   'P 1'
#
loop_
_entity.id
_entity.type
_entity.pdbx_description
1 polymer ?
#
loop_
_entity_poly.entity_id
_entity_poly.type
_entity_poly.pdbx_seq_one_letter_code
_entity_poly.pdbx_strand_id
1 'polypeptide(L)'
;ILPEVILAAPRLGCLNIHASLLPRWRGAAPIHRALMAGDADTGISIMKMAKGLDTGPVLAMVQTSILPDDRTTSLHDRLAQMGADVMVATLGALGSLQAKDQPEMGITYAHKIDKSEARIDWSAPCDVVDRQIRALSPFPGAWCEMAGERVKLLHSRALPNLSGVAGQILEGQVLRGLIIACGTGALEVLQAQRPGKKASKIQDFLRGFILPDHVL
;
A
#
# COMPACT_ATOMS: atom_id res chain seq x y z
N ILE A 1 13.57 16.05 -8.42
CA ILE A 1 12.82 17.01 -9.25
C ILE A 1 13.65 17.28 -10.49
N LEU A 2 13.06 17.22 -11.69
CA LEU A 2 13.76 17.59 -12.93
C LEU A 2 13.74 19.12 -13.09
N PRO A 3 14.89 19.79 -13.29
CA PRO A 3 14.93 21.22 -13.59
C PRO A 3 14.17 21.57 -14.87
N GLU A 4 13.66 22.80 -14.99
CA GLU A 4 12.91 23.25 -16.18
C GLU A 4 13.71 23.10 -17.48
N VAL A 5 15.02 23.37 -17.43
CA VAL A 5 15.91 23.18 -18.60
C VAL A 5 15.94 21.73 -19.08
N ILE A 6 15.82 20.75 -18.17
CA ILE A 6 15.75 19.33 -18.52
C ILE A 6 14.36 18.98 -19.04
N LEU A 7 13.30 19.51 -18.43
CA LEU A 7 11.92 19.30 -18.88
C LEU A 7 11.69 19.80 -20.32
N ALA A 8 12.34 20.90 -20.70
CA ALA A 8 12.25 21.51 -22.02
C ALA A 8 13.24 20.95 -23.05
N ALA A 9 14.24 20.17 -22.62
CA ALA A 9 15.29 19.68 -23.53
C ALA A 9 14.78 18.73 -24.62
N PRO A 10 13.89 17.74 -24.33
CA PRO A 10 13.32 16.92 -25.39
C PRO A 10 12.28 17.70 -26.19
N ARG A 11 12.27 17.52 -27.53
CA ARG A 11 11.32 18.18 -28.46
C ARG A 11 9.85 18.06 -28.04
N LEU A 12 9.47 16.95 -27.38
CA LEU A 12 8.10 16.67 -26.93
C LEU A 12 7.91 16.76 -25.40
N GLY A 13 8.91 17.30 -24.70
CA GLY A 13 8.97 17.33 -23.24
C GLY A 13 9.24 15.96 -22.61
N CYS A 14 9.04 15.89 -21.29
CA CYS A 14 9.19 14.67 -20.51
C CYS A 14 7.82 14.11 -20.13
N LEU A 15 7.66 12.79 -20.26
CA LEU A 15 6.48 12.06 -19.79
C LEU A 15 6.82 11.24 -18.54
N ASN A 16 5.85 11.07 -17.66
CA ASN A 16 5.95 10.22 -16.49
C ASN A 16 4.81 9.18 -16.48
N ILE A 17 5.13 7.98 -16.03
CA ILE A 17 4.15 6.97 -15.63
C ILE A 17 3.93 7.14 -14.14
N HIS A 18 2.73 7.58 -13.75
CA HIS A 18 2.38 7.75 -12.34
C HIS A 18 1.39 6.67 -11.90
N ALA A 19 1.71 5.96 -10.82
CA ALA A 19 0.95 4.79 -10.35
C ALA A 19 -0.26 5.16 -9.46
N SER A 20 -1.05 6.13 -9.90
CA SER A 20 -2.38 6.44 -9.36
C SER A 20 -3.29 7.07 -10.41
N LEU A 21 -4.55 7.27 -10.03
CA LEU A 21 -5.52 8.08 -10.76
C LEU A 21 -5.38 9.55 -10.32
N LEU A 22 -4.56 10.32 -11.05
CA LEU A 22 -4.33 11.73 -10.75
C LEU A 22 -5.64 12.54 -10.84
N PRO A 23 -5.89 13.52 -9.94
CA PRO A 23 -4.92 14.16 -9.05
C PRO A 23 -4.72 13.46 -7.69
N ARG A 24 -5.36 12.32 -7.44
CA ARG A 24 -5.20 11.60 -6.17
C ARG A 24 -3.81 10.95 -6.12
N TRP A 25 -3.17 11.01 -4.95
CA TRP A 25 -1.87 10.41 -4.67
C TRP A 25 -0.69 10.93 -5.49
N ARG A 26 -0.55 12.26 -5.61
CA ARG A 26 0.71 12.87 -6.07
C ARG A 26 1.85 12.53 -5.12
N GLY A 27 3.04 12.21 -5.63
CA GLY A 27 4.23 12.00 -4.83
C GLY A 27 4.76 10.57 -4.81
N ALA A 28 5.41 10.21 -3.70
CA ALA A 28 6.43 9.17 -3.68
C ALA A 28 5.92 7.73 -3.47
N ALA A 29 4.76 7.53 -2.85
CA ALA A 29 4.27 6.19 -2.47
C ALA A 29 2.80 5.91 -2.84
N PRO A 30 2.34 6.20 -4.07
CA PRO A 30 0.91 6.16 -4.42
C PRO A 30 0.25 4.80 -4.18
N ILE A 31 0.92 3.71 -4.55
CA ILE A 31 0.40 2.33 -4.37
C ILE A 31 0.16 2.02 -2.89
N HIS A 32 1.13 2.32 -2.03
CA HIS A 32 1.05 2.04 -0.59
C HIS A 32 -0.09 2.84 0.03
N ARG A 33 -0.20 4.12 -0.34
CA ARG A 33 -1.18 5.05 0.23
C ARG A 33 -2.60 4.73 -0.23
N ALA A 34 -2.79 4.29 -1.47
CA ALA A 34 -4.08 3.79 -1.95
C ALA A 34 -4.54 2.55 -1.16
N LEU A 35 -3.64 1.59 -0.92
CA LEU A 35 -3.93 0.41 -0.08
C LEU A 35 -4.26 0.80 1.37
N MET A 36 -3.46 1.67 1.99
CA MET A 36 -3.65 2.13 3.37
C MET A 36 -4.98 2.89 3.53
N ALA A 37 -5.32 3.76 2.59
CA ALA A 37 -6.56 4.52 2.61
C ALA A 37 -7.80 3.66 2.33
N GLY A 38 -7.61 2.42 1.84
CA GLY A 38 -8.70 1.53 1.44
C GLY A 38 -9.44 2.02 0.22
N ASP A 39 -8.72 2.60 -0.74
CA ASP A 39 -9.31 2.97 -2.03
C ASP A 39 -9.85 1.71 -2.72
N ALA A 40 -11.04 1.82 -3.32
CA ALA A 40 -11.62 0.71 -4.10
C ALA A 40 -10.90 0.52 -5.43
N ASP A 41 -10.34 1.59 -5.97
CA ASP A 41 -9.72 1.63 -7.28
C ASP A 41 -8.41 2.44 -7.26
N THR A 42 -7.51 2.07 -8.15
CA THR A 42 -6.29 2.81 -8.47
C THR A 42 -6.00 2.66 -9.96
N GLY A 43 -4.81 3.05 -10.42
CA GLY A 43 -4.49 2.91 -11.83
C GLY A 43 -3.18 3.56 -12.21
N ILE A 44 -3.05 3.79 -13.52
CA ILE A 44 -1.93 4.49 -14.13
C ILE A 44 -2.42 5.79 -14.74
N SER A 45 -1.66 6.86 -14.54
CA SER A 45 -1.76 8.11 -15.29
C SER A 45 -0.45 8.32 -16.07
N ILE A 46 -0.55 8.51 -17.39
CA ILE A 46 0.56 9.01 -18.20
C ILE A 46 0.43 10.52 -18.26
N MET A 47 1.38 11.25 -17.70
CA MET A 47 1.33 12.71 -17.60
C MET A 47 2.53 13.36 -18.27
N LYS A 48 2.35 14.59 -18.78
CA LYS A 48 3.47 15.48 -19.07
C LYS A 48 4.05 15.97 -17.76
N MET A 49 5.35 15.91 -17.59
CA MET A 49 6.01 16.42 -16.41
C MET A 49 5.97 17.96 -16.39
N ALA A 50 5.76 18.53 -15.21
CA ALA A 50 5.77 19.97 -14.95
C ALA A 50 6.73 20.27 -13.78
N LYS A 51 6.93 21.55 -13.46
CA LYS A 51 7.80 21.98 -12.35
C LYS A 51 7.36 21.43 -10.98
N GLY A 52 6.04 21.34 -10.77
CA GLY A 52 5.45 20.81 -9.54
C GLY A 52 5.54 19.29 -9.45
N LEU A 53 5.42 18.77 -8.22
CA LEU A 53 5.40 17.32 -7.96
C LEU A 53 4.10 16.71 -8.48
N ASP A 54 4.20 15.95 -9.57
CA ASP A 54 3.09 15.24 -10.22
C ASP A 54 1.89 16.15 -10.56
N THR A 55 2.14 17.40 -10.92
CA THR A 55 1.10 18.41 -11.20
C THR A 55 0.77 18.58 -12.68
N GLY A 56 1.55 17.98 -13.57
CA GLY A 56 1.41 18.23 -14.99
C GLY A 56 0.19 17.54 -15.61
N PRO A 57 -0.22 17.97 -16.81
CA PRO A 57 -1.45 17.50 -17.44
C PRO A 57 -1.36 16.02 -17.83
N VAL A 58 -2.49 15.32 -17.73
CA VAL A 58 -2.62 13.89 -17.99
C VAL A 58 -2.99 13.64 -19.46
N LEU A 59 -2.25 12.77 -20.12
CA LEU A 59 -2.48 12.33 -21.51
C LEU A 59 -3.38 11.10 -21.59
N ALA A 60 -3.18 10.15 -20.69
CA ALA A 60 -3.93 8.90 -20.64
C ALA A 60 -4.07 8.42 -19.19
N MET A 61 -5.18 7.76 -18.90
CA MET A 61 -5.46 7.21 -17.58
C MET A 61 -6.22 5.89 -17.73
N VAL A 62 -5.81 4.87 -16.97
CA VAL A 62 -6.47 3.57 -16.94
C VAL A 62 -6.63 3.11 -15.49
N GLN A 63 -7.83 2.65 -15.15
CA GLN A 63 -8.23 2.21 -13.81
C GLN A 63 -8.16 0.69 -13.66
N THR A 64 -7.89 0.24 -12.43
CA THR A 64 -8.06 -1.14 -11.97
C THR A 64 -8.56 -1.13 -10.53
N SER A 65 -9.43 -2.08 -10.17
CA SER A 65 -9.88 -2.22 -8.79
C SER A 65 -8.76 -2.79 -7.91
N ILE A 66 -8.73 -2.37 -6.65
CA ILE A 66 -7.89 -2.95 -5.60
C ILE A 66 -8.64 -4.15 -5.02
N LEU A 67 -8.07 -5.35 -5.16
CA LEU A 67 -8.71 -6.57 -4.67
C LEU A 67 -8.54 -6.72 -3.15
N PRO A 68 -9.43 -7.44 -2.45
CA PRO A 68 -9.34 -7.61 -1.00
C PRO A 68 -7.99 -8.16 -0.51
N ASP A 69 -7.39 -9.09 -1.27
CA ASP A 69 -6.11 -9.73 -0.94
C ASP A 69 -4.90 -9.03 -1.60
N ASP A 70 -5.10 -7.91 -2.30
CA ASP A 70 -3.99 -7.19 -2.91
C ASP A 70 -3.03 -6.65 -1.85
N ARG A 71 -1.76 -6.90 -2.11
CA ARG A 71 -0.61 -6.35 -1.38
C ARG A 71 0.16 -5.45 -2.31
N THR A 72 1.09 -4.65 -1.77
CA THR A 72 1.88 -3.74 -2.59
C THR A 72 2.57 -4.44 -3.75
N THR A 73 3.13 -5.63 -3.56
CA THR A 73 3.76 -6.37 -4.68
C THR A 73 2.77 -6.78 -5.76
N SER A 74 1.64 -7.40 -5.42
CA SER A 74 0.68 -7.86 -6.45
C SER A 74 0.07 -6.68 -7.21
N LEU A 75 -0.24 -5.60 -6.50
CA LEU A 75 -0.78 -4.39 -7.11
C LEU A 75 0.28 -3.67 -7.94
N HIS A 76 1.53 -3.59 -7.46
CA HIS A 76 2.66 -3.03 -8.21
C HIS A 76 2.88 -3.78 -9.52
N ASP A 77 2.94 -5.11 -9.50
CA ASP A 77 3.24 -5.89 -10.70
C ASP A 77 2.12 -5.73 -11.75
N ARG A 78 0.86 -5.70 -11.29
CA ARG A 78 -0.29 -5.40 -12.15
C ARG A 78 -0.17 -4.01 -12.78
N LEU A 79 0.11 -2.98 -11.96
CA LEU A 79 0.23 -1.60 -12.42
C LEU A 79 1.46 -1.39 -13.32
N ALA A 80 2.57 -2.09 -13.08
CA ALA A 80 3.77 -2.01 -13.90
C ALA A 80 3.49 -2.51 -15.33
N GLN A 81 2.79 -3.64 -15.47
CA GLN A 81 2.38 -4.16 -16.77
C GLN A 81 1.42 -3.18 -17.48
N MET A 82 0.37 -2.76 -16.78
CA MET A 82 -0.58 -1.76 -17.30
C MET A 82 0.14 -0.48 -17.74
N GLY A 83 1.11 0.00 -16.94
CA GLY A 83 1.84 1.23 -17.23
C GLY A 83 2.70 1.14 -18.47
N ALA A 84 3.36 0.00 -18.69
CA ALA A 84 4.11 -0.27 -19.90
C ALA A 84 3.18 -0.22 -21.14
N ASP A 85 2.06 -0.92 -21.09
CA ASP A 85 1.11 -1.02 -22.21
C ASP A 85 0.52 0.36 -22.55
N VAL A 86 0.07 1.11 -21.53
CA VAL A 86 -0.51 2.45 -21.72
C VAL A 86 0.56 3.45 -22.19
N MET A 87 1.81 3.35 -21.72
CA MET A 87 2.89 4.20 -22.21
C MET A 87 3.20 3.94 -23.68
N VAL A 88 3.30 2.68 -24.12
CA VAL A 88 3.54 2.35 -25.53
C VAL A 88 2.43 2.90 -26.43
N ALA A 89 1.17 2.70 -26.05
CA ALA A 89 0.03 3.25 -26.76
C ALA A 89 0.06 4.80 -26.79
N THR A 90 0.40 5.43 -25.66
CA THR A 90 0.51 6.89 -25.54
C THR A 90 1.58 7.46 -26.45
N LEU A 91 2.76 6.83 -26.52
CA LEU A 91 3.84 7.25 -27.41
C LEU A 91 3.45 7.10 -28.89
N GLY A 92 2.76 6.02 -29.25
CA GLY A 92 2.27 5.79 -30.61
C GLY A 92 1.24 6.83 -31.07
N ALA A 93 0.44 7.38 -30.15
CA ALA A 93 -0.59 8.38 -30.42
C ALA A 93 -0.20 9.81 -30.00
N LEU A 94 1.05 10.06 -29.58
CA LEU A 94 1.41 11.28 -28.85
C LEU A 94 1.09 12.58 -29.61
N GLY A 95 1.15 12.56 -30.94
CA GLY A 95 0.85 13.72 -31.79
C GLY A 95 -0.65 14.07 -31.89
N SER A 96 -1.54 13.14 -31.57
CA SER A 96 -3.00 13.32 -31.62
C SER A 96 -3.64 13.43 -30.23
N LEU A 97 -2.92 13.04 -29.18
CA LEU A 97 -3.43 13.13 -27.81
C LEU A 97 -3.45 14.57 -27.29
N GLN A 98 -4.56 14.93 -26.65
CA GLN A 98 -4.70 16.18 -25.92
C GLN A 98 -4.45 15.94 -24.44
N ALA A 99 -3.45 16.62 -23.88
CA ALA A 99 -3.18 16.60 -22.46
C ALA A 99 -4.25 17.42 -21.73
N LYS A 100 -4.82 16.87 -20.66
CA LYS A 100 -5.83 17.52 -19.84
C LYS A 100 -5.22 17.97 -18.52
N ASP A 101 -5.43 19.21 -18.15
CA ASP A 101 -5.02 19.70 -16.84
C ASP A 101 -5.72 18.90 -15.74
N GLN A 102 -4.99 18.66 -14.65
CA GLN A 102 -5.56 17.97 -13.50
C GLN A 102 -6.58 18.89 -12.81
N PRO A 103 -7.74 18.35 -12.36
CA PRO A 103 -8.68 19.13 -11.58
C PRO A 103 -8.07 19.55 -10.23
N GLU A 104 -8.51 20.70 -9.72
CA GLU A 104 -8.10 21.19 -8.39
C GLU A 104 -8.73 20.39 -7.25
N MET A 105 -9.92 19.85 -7.48
CA MET A 105 -10.62 18.99 -6.53
C MET A 105 -10.04 17.56 -6.56
N GLY A 106 -9.87 16.96 -5.37
CA GLY A 106 -9.41 15.57 -5.23
C GLY A 106 -7.89 15.39 -5.14
N ILE A 107 -7.12 16.49 -5.11
CA ILE A 107 -5.67 16.45 -4.88
C ILE A 107 -5.39 15.84 -3.50
N THR A 108 -4.56 14.80 -3.48
CA THR A 108 -3.99 14.22 -2.25
C THR A 108 -2.53 13.89 -2.48
N TYR A 109 -1.76 13.79 -1.40
CA TYR A 109 -0.33 13.52 -1.48
C TYR A 109 0.04 12.17 -0.87
N ALA A 110 0.72 11.36 -1.67
CA ALA A 110 1.29 10.10 -1.26
C ALA A 110 2.71 10.31 -0.70
N HIS A 111 2.78 10.74 0.55
CA HIS A 111 4.07 10.89 1.25
C HIS A 111 4.83 9.56 1.27
N LYS A 112 6.16 9.65 1.19
CA LYS A 112 7.06 8.51 1.35
C LYS A 112 6.72 7.76 2.65
N ILE A 113 6.78 6.44 2.62
CA ILE A 113 6.60 5.62 3.82
C ILE A 113 7.81 5.79 4.74
N ASP A 114 7.56 6.20 5.98
CA ASP A 114 8.55 6.22 7.05
C ASP A 114 8.64 4.85 7.76
N LYS A 115 9.81 4.52 8.32
CA LYS A 115 10.01 3.25 9.05
C LYS A 115 9.16 3.17 10.33
N SER A 116 8.84 4.29 10.95
CA SER A 116 7.98 4.38 12.13
C SER A 116 6.54 3.94 11.82
N GLU A 117 6.05 4.24 10.61
CA GLU A 117 4.72 3.82 10.13
C GLU A 117 4.58 2.31 9.96
N ALA A 118 5.68 1.56 10.05
CA ALA A 118 5.63 0.11 9.97
C ALA A 118 5.27 -0.56 11.29
N ARG A 119 5.34 0.13 12.43
CA ARG A 119 4.88 -0.45 13.70
C ARG A 119 3.35 -0.53 13.67
N ILE A 120 2.81 -1.68 14.04
CA ILE A 120 1.37 -1.87 14.13
C ILE A 120 0.86 -1.19 15.40
N ASP A 121 -0.17 -0.39 15.25
CA ASP A 121 -0.96 0.15 16.35
C ASP A 121 -2.20 -0.74 16.51
N TRP A 122 -2.22 -1.57 17.56
CA TRP A 122 -3.31 -2.50 17.83
C TRP A 122 -4.58 -1.81 18.34
N SER A 123 -4.52 -0.53 18.72
CA SER A 123 -5.72 0.26 19.05
C SER A 123 -6.55 0.64 17.81
N ALA A 124 -5.98 0.50 16.62
CA ALA A 124 -6.71 0.74 15.37
C ALA A 124 -7.72 -0.38 15.06
N PRO A 125 -8.80 -0.10 14.30
CA PRO A 125 -9.69 -1.11 13.76
C PRO A 125 -8.97 -2.19 12.93
N CYS A 126 -9.46 -3.44 12.98
CA CYS A 126 -8.79 -4.56 12.30
C CYS A 126 -8.65 -4.40 10.78
N ASP A 127 -9.57 -3.69 10.11
CA ASP A 127 -9.50 -3.38 8.68
C ASP A 127 -8.42 -2.33 8.36
N VAL A 128 -8.13 -1.42 9.30
CA VAL A 128 -7.04 -0.45 9.18
C VAL A 128 -5.70 -1.17 9.34
N VAL A 129 -5.58 -2.04 10.35
CA VAL A 129 -4.38 -2.85 10.57
C VAL A 129 -4.11 -3.78 9.38
N ASP A 130 -5.15 -4.43 8.85
CA ASP A 130 -5.04 -5.29 7.67
C ASP A 130 -4.54 -4.52 6.43
N ARG A 131 -5.11 -3.34 6.17
CA ARG A 131 -4.65 -2.45 5.08
C ARG A 131 -3.19 -2.04 5.26
N GLN A 132 -2.77 -1.70 6.48
CA GLN A 132 -1.38 -1.40 6.80
C GLN A 132 -0.46 -2.58 6.48
N ILE A 133 -0.82 -3.79 6.90
CA ILE A 133 -0.06 -5.02 6.62
C ILE A 133 0.06 -5.26 5.13
N ARG A 134 -1.05 -5.17 4.38
CA ARG A 134 -1.03 -5.38 2.93
C ARG A 134 -0.23 -4.31 2.18
N ALA A 135 -0.37 -3.05 2.58
CA ALA A 135 0.36 -1.93 2.00
C ALA A 135 1.87 -1.97 2.28
N LEU A 136 2.30 -2.50 3.42
CA LEU A 136 3.71 -2.57 3.77
C LEU A 136 4.37 -3.91 3.46
N SER A 137 3.62 -4.85 2.88
CA SER A 137 4.13 -6.18 2.53
C SER A 137 4.75 -6.22 1.13
N PRO A 138 5.94 -6.85 0.96
CA PRO A 138 6.79 -7.44 2.00
C PRO A 138 7.75 -6.44 2.66
N PHE A 139 7.88 -5.24 2.09
CA PHE A 139 8.80 -4.20 2.54
C PHE A 139 8.08 -2.85 2.66
N PRO A 140 8.30 -2.07 3.74
CA PRO A 140 9.20 -2.33 4.88
C PRO A 140 8.77 -3.49 5.80
N GLY A 141 7.53 -3.94 5.68
CA GLY A 141 6.89 -4.98 6.48
C GLY A 141 6.33 -4.40 7.78
N ALA A 142 5.00 -4.42 7.91
CA ALA A 142 4.32 -4.08 9.16
C ALA A 142 4.78 -5.06 10.25
N TRP A 143 4.96 -4.58 11.49
CA TRP A 143 5.55 -5.39 12.56
C TRP A 143 4.96 -5.06 13.93
N CYS A 144 5.02 -6.05 14.82
CA CYS A 144 4.75 -5.94 16.25
C CYS A 144 5.90 -6.58 17.04
N GLU A 145 5.96 -6.30 18.34
CA GLU A 145 6.80 -7.06 19.26
C GLU A 145 6.02 -8.28 19.76
N MET A 146 6.64 -9.45 19.64
CA MET A 146 6.05 -10.73 20.01
C MET A 146 7.12 -11.61 20.63
N ALA A 147 6.91 -12.02 21.88
CA ALA A 147 7.89 -12.78 22.68
C ALA A 147 9.31 -12.14 22.68
N GLY A 148 9.37 -10.81 22.78
CA GLY A 148 10.63 -10.04 22.78
C GLY A 148 11.31 -9.91 21.41
N GLU A 149 10.68 -10.37 20.33
CA GLU A 149 11.19 -10.26 18.96
C GLU A 149 10.32 -9.33 18.12
N ARG A 150 10.95 -8.57 17.22
CA ARG A 150 10.24 -7.80 16.18
C ARG A 150 9.79 -8.73 15.06
N VAL A 151 8.52 -9.13 15.07
CA VAL A 151 7.93 -10.02 14.07
C VAL A 151 7.21 -9.20 13.01
N LYS A 152 7.56 -9.41 11.74
CA LYS A 152 6.82 -8.81 10.62
C LYS A 152 5.58 -9.64 10.31
N LEU A 153 4.46 -8.98 10.09
CA LEU A 153 3.23 -9.56 9.58
C LEU A 153 3.13 -9.20 8.10
N LEU A 154 3.03 -10.20 7.23
CA LEU A 154 3.18 -10.04 5.78
C LEU A 154 1.90 -10.38 5.01
N HIS A 155 0.97 -11.06 5.65
CA HIS A 155 -0.34 -11.38 5.12
C HIS A 155 -1.30 -11.60 6.29
N SER A 156 -2.47 -11.00 6.22
CA SER A 156 -3.50 -11.03 7.24
C SER A 156 -4.89 -11.09 6.62
N ARG A 157 -5.89 -11.29 7.48
CA ARG A 157 -7.30 -11.12 7.18
C ARG A 157 -7.98 -10.43 8.36
N ALA A 158 -8.73 -9.36 8.07
CA ALA A 158 -9.57 -8.71 9.07
C ALA A 158 -10.81 -9.57 9.42
N LEU A 159 -11.15 -9.64 10.70
CA LEU A 159 -12.30 -10.36 11.26
C LEU A 159 -13.18 -9.36 12.03
N PRO A 160 -13.97 -8.51 11.34
CA PRO A 160 -14.72 -7.43 11.98
C PRO A 160 -15.81 -7.94 12.93
N ASN A 161 -16.36 -9.13 12.65
CA ASN A 161 -17.40 -9.76 13.47
C ASN A 161 -16.83 -10.54 14.66
N LEU A 162 -15.50 -10.66 14.77
CA LEU A 162 -14.86 -11.27 15.93
C LEU A 162 -14.58 -10.17 16.96
N SER A 163 -15.63 -9.80 17.69
CA SER A 163 -15.55 -8.93 18.86
C SER A 163 -15.70 -9.76 20.13
N GLY A 164 -14.97 -9.38 21.18
CA GLY A 164 -15.16 -9.97 22.50
C GLY A 164 -16.47 -9.52 23.13
N VAL A 165 -17.04 -10.37 23.99
CA VAL A 165 -18.09 -9.95 24.93
C VAL A 165 -17.50 -8.86 25.85
N ALA A 166 -18.31 -7.87 26.22
CA ALA A 166 -17.90 -6.72 27.03
C ALA A 166 -17.07 -7.14 28.27
N GLY A 167 -15.80 -6.70 28.32
CA GLY A 167 -14.93 -6.74 29.50
C GLY A 167 -13.65 -7.61 29.45
N GLN A 168 -13.29 -8.28 28.34
CA GLN A 168 -12.25 -9.33 28.41
C GLN A 168 -11.15 -9.36 27.35
N ILE A 169 -11.28 -8.70 26.20
CA ILE A 169 -10.24 -8.74 25.17
C ILE A 169 -9.44 -7.44 25.17
N LEU A 170 -8.15 -7.53 25.48
CA LEU A 170 -7.22 -6.40 25.44
C LEU A 170 -6.62 -6.27 24.03
N GLU A 171 -6.35 -5.05 23.59
CA GLU A 171 -5.63 -4.78 22.35
C GLU A 171 -4.29 -5.53 22.34
N GLY A 172 -3.96 -6.18 21.22
CA GLY A 172 -2.77 -7.01 21.14
C GLY A 172 -2.90 -8.38 21.82
N GLN A 173 -4.02 -8.72 22.45
CA GLN A 173 -4.20 -10.07 23.00
C GLN A 173 -4.22 -11.13 21.90
N VAL A 174 -3.45 -12.20 22.11
CA VAL A 174 -3.43 -13.36 21.24
C VAL A 174 -4.55 -14.31 21.66
N LEU A 175 -5.46 -14.61 20.74
CA LEU A 175 -6.63 -15.45 21.00
C LEU A 175 -6.32 -16.93 20.73
N ARG A 176 -6.72 -17.45 19.57
CA ARG A 176 -6.40 -18.81 19.11
C ARG A 176 -5.59 -18.75 17.82
N GLY A 177 -4.61 -19.64 17.68
CA GLY A 177 -3.60 -19.46 16.63
C GLY A 177 -2.96 -18.09 16.78
N LEU A 178 -2.65 -17.43 15.66
CA LEU A 178 -2.21 -16.03 15.67
C LEU A 178 -3.32 -15.09 15.19
N ILE A 179 -4.43 -15.12 15.94
CA ILE A 179 -5.49 -14.11 15.85
C ILE A 179 -5.24 -13.10 16.96
N ILE A 180 -5.12 -11.83 16.59
CA ILE A 180 -4.77 -10.74 17.50
C ILE A 180 -5.93 -9.76 17.57
N ALA A 181 -6.31 -9.37 18.77
CA ALA A 181 -7.34 -8.37 18.99
C ALA A 181 -6.90 -6.97 18.56
N CYS A 182 -7.80 -6.27 17.91
CA CYS A 182 -7.64 -4.88 17.50
C CYS A 182 -8.59 -3.98 18.32
N GLY A 183 -8.50 -2.65 18.16
CA GLY A 183 -9.44 -1.74 18.83
C GLY A 183 -10.90 -2.02 18.49
N THR A 184 -11.16 -2.49 17.25
CA THR A 184 -12.42 -3.14 16.87
C THR A 184 -12.18 -4.36 15.98
N GLY A 185 -12.90 -5.45 16.28
CA GLY A 185 -12.71 -6.74 15.62
C GLY A 185 -11.37 -7.40 15.98
N ALA A 186 -10.92 -8.31 15.14
CA ALA A 186 -9.63 -8.98 15.30
C ALA A 186 -8.94 -9.20 13.96
N LEU A 187 -7.67 -9.54 13.99
CA LEU A 187 -6.84 -9.79 12.82
C LEU A 187 -6.31 -11.23 12.85
N GLU A 188 -6.61 -12.01 11.82
CA GLU A 188 -5.98 -13.33 11.59
C GLU A 188 -4.68 -13.15 10.80
N VAL A 189 -3.55 -13.57 11.37
CA VAL A 189 -2.26 -13.55 10.66
C VAL A 189 -2.08 -14.85 9.86
N LEU A 190 -1.81 -14.70 8.57
CA LEU A 190 -1.64 -15.81 7.63
C LEU A 190 -0.17 -16.09 7.29
N GLN A 191 0.66 -15.04 7.28
CA GLN A 191 2.09 -15.12 7.00
C GLN A 191 2.87 -14.14 7.88
N ALA A 192 3.94 -14.62 8.50
CA ALA A 192 4.81 -13.82 9.37
C ALA A 192 6.28 -14.10 9.13
N GLN A 193 7.16 -13.23 9.63
CA GLN A 193 8.60 -13.34 9.51
C GLN A 193 9.29 -12.88 10.80
N ARG A 194 10.05 -13.79 11.43
CA ARG A 194 10.95 -13.48 12.54
C ARG A 194 12.24 -12.81 12.05
N PRO A 195 12.94 -12.04 12.90
CA PRO A 195 14.25 -11.49 12.57
C PRO A 195 15.23 -12.57 12.08
N GLY A 196 15.89 -12.33 10.94
CA GLY A 196 16.88 -13.25 10.38
C GLY A 196 16.33 -14.58 9.83
N LYS A 197 15.00 -14.76 9.78
CA LYS A 197 14.36 -15.97 9.23
C LYS A 197 13.64 -15.66 7.91
N LYS A 198 13.34 -16.70 7.14
CA LYS A 198 12.46 -16.60 5.97
C LYS A 198 11.02 -16.38 6.44
N ALA A 199 10.24 -15.68 5.63
CA ALA A 199 8.79 -15.60 5.84
C ALA A 199 8.17 -17.00 5.73
N SER A 200 7.22 -17.32 6.61
CA SER A 200 6.56 -18.62 6.66
C SER A 200 5.06 -18.47 6.84
N LYS A 201 4.30 -19.47 6.37
CA LYS A 201 2.87 -19.60 6.70
C LYS A 201 2.72 -19.74 8.21
N ILE A 202 1.59 -19.29 8.73
CA ILE A 202 1.40 -19.23 10.19
C ILE A 202 1.50 -20.60 10.86
N GLN A 203 1.04 -21.67 10.21
CA GLN A 203 1.14 -23.04 10.76
C GLN A 203 2.60 -23.47 11.00
N ASP A 204 3.50 -23.16 10.06
CA ASP A 204 4.92 -23.49 10.20
C ASP A 204 5.61 -22.58 11.21
N PHE A 205 5.20 -21.31 11.28
CA PHE A 205 5.67 -20.35 12.29
C PHE A 205 5.40 -20.86 13.71
N LEU A 206 4.19 -21.39 13.97
CA LEU A 206 3.76 -21.84 15.30
C LEU A 206 4.39 -23.16 15.77
N ARG A 207 4.94 -23.99 14.86
CA ARG A 207 5.58 -25.26 15.23
C ARG A 207 6.83 -25.11 16.10
N GLY A 208 7.43 -23.92 16.15
CA GLY A 208 8.64 -23.64 16.91
C GLY A 208 8.62 -22.28 17.62
N PHE A 209 7.42 -21.74 17.89
CA PHE A 209 7.27 -20.43 18.48
C PHE A 209 6.15 -20.44 19.53
N ILE A 210 6.53 -20.13 20.78
CA ILE A 210 5.58 -20.02 21.88
C ILE A 210 4.96 -18.63 21.79
N LEU A 211 3.64 -18.58 21.60
CA LEU A 211 2.91 -17.33 21.53
C LEU A 211 2.82 -16.69 22.92
N PRO A 212 3.06 -15.37 23.04
CA PRO A 212 2.74 -14.65 24.26
C PRO A 212 1.22 -14.46 24.36
N ASP A 213 0.72 -14.14 25.55
CA ASP A 213 -0.69 -13.76 25.73
C ASP A 213 -1.01 -12.42 25.04
N HIS A 214 -0.01 -11.55 24.86
CA HIS A 214 -0.14 -10.21 24.26
C HIS A 214 1.03 -9.85 23.35
N VAL A 215 0.76 -9.06 22.32
CA VAL A 215 1.74 -8.40 21.43
C VAL A 215 1.74 -6.90 21.67
N LEU A 216 2.86 -6.24 21.35
CA LEU A 216 3.07 -4.78 21.51
C LEU A 216 3.46 -4.10 20.18
#